data_AF-A0A962HA58-F1
#
_entry.id   AF-A0A962HA58-F1
#
_cell.length_a   1.000
_cell.length_b   1.000
_cell.length_c   1.000
_cell.angle_alpha   90.00
_cell.angle_beta   90.00
_cell.angle_gamma   90.00
#
_symmetry.space_group_name_H-M   'P 1'
#
loop_
_entity.id
_entity.type
_entity.pdbx_description
1 polymer ?
#
loop_
_entity_poly.entity_id
_entity_poly.type
_entity_poly.pdbx_seq_one_letter_code
_entity_poly.pdbx_strand_id
1 'polypeptide(L)'
;MSEFVLKTADGRAFLTITEVAEGPFFVNELFRRKFGGDAPDIPRHFIAFYKDPDGALHVAGFSHMLRFNRVYLSGGSCSDGSTLRRMNAEELELVQSQGGIWAMVLRHAFHRLDGECDAYFGHCGDKRAREVALATGFEATHTPVHIVRWHKPLPEADKAALLESVIAIGLF
;
A
#
# COMPACT_ATOMS: atom_id res chain seq x y z
N MET A 1 -12.15 4.15 13.17
CA MET A 1 -12.51 4.87 11.93
C MET A 1 -11.66 6.10 11.83
N SER A 2 -10.76 6.17 10.86
CA SER A 2 -10.33 7.46 10.32
C SER A 2 -9.91 7.22 8.87
N GLU A 3 -10.84 7.45 7.95
CA GLU A 3 -10.51 7.58 6.54
C GLU A 3 -9.46 8.69 6.38
N PHE A 4 -8.45 8.44 5.55
CA PHE A 4 -7.46 9.48 5.25
C PHE A 4 -7.98 10.28 4.05
N VAL A 5 -8.04 11.61 4.17
CA VAL A 5 -8.57 12.49 3.12
C VAL A 5 -7.58 13.62 2.83
N LEU A 6 -7.25 13.84 1.55
CA LEU A 6 -6.60 15.07 1.11
C LEU A 6 -7.61 16.06 0.56
N LYS A 7 -7.33 17.33 0.83
CA LYS A 7 -8.12 18.47 0.38
C LYS A 7 -7.21 19.50 -0.29
N THR A 8 -7.72 20.16 -1.32
CA THR A 8 -7.11 21.37 -1.89
C THR A 8 -7.24 22.56 -0.93
N ALA A 9 -6.55 23.66 -1.22
CA ALA A 9 -6.50 24.86 -0.39
C ALA A 9 -7.88 25.51 -0.19
N ASP A 10 -8.78 25.36 -1.16
CA ASP A 10 -10.19 25.76 -1.07
C ASP A 10 -11.07 24.82 -0.21
N GLY A 11 -10.49 23.75 0.34
CA GLY A 11 -11.16 22.78 1.21
C GLY A 11 -11.85 21.63 0.49
N ARG A 12 -11.83 21.55 -0.85
CA ARG A 12 -12.43 20.44 -1.60
C ARG A 12 -11.63 19.14 -1.39
N ALA A 13 -12.32 18.09 -0.95
CA ALA A 13 -11.73 16.75 -0.86
C ALA A 13 -11.59 16.12 -2.25
N PHE A 14 -10.38 15.64 -2.57
CA PHE A 14 -10.07 15.06 -3.89
C PHE A 14 -9.45 13.66 -3.82
N LEU A 15 -8.92 13.24 -2.67
CA LEU A 15 -8.38 11.89 -2.48
C LEU A 15 -8.86 11.33 -1.15
N THR A 16 -9.31 10.08 -1.13
CA THR A 16 -9.57 9.33 0.10
C THR A 16 -8.87 7.97 0.07
N ILE A 17 -8.47 7.46 1.23
CA ILE A 17 -7.93 6.11 1.40
C ILE A 17 -8.75 5.39 2.46
N THR A 18 -9.20 4.19 2.11
CA THR A 18 -10.02 3.36 2.99
C THR A 18 -9.74 1.87 2.79
N GLU A 19 -10.11 1.10 3.80
CA GLU A 19 -10.15 -0.35 3.74
C GLU A 19 -11.48 -0.78 3.10
N VAL A 20 -11.43 -1.62 2.06
CA VAL A 20 -12.62 -2.18 1.42
C VAL A 20 -12.62 -3.71 1.54
N ALA A 21 -13.82 -4.28 1.74
CA ALA A 21 -14.00 -5.73 1.74
C ALA A 21 -13.91 -6.29 0.31
N GLU A 22 -14.66 -5.69 -0.61
CA GLU A 22 -14.79 -6.13 -2.02
C GLU A 22 -13.72 -5.45 -2.90
N GLY A 23 -12.44 -5.67 -2.61
CA GLY A 23 -11.33 -5.05 -3.35
C GLY A 23 -11.35 -5.30 -4.86
N PRO A 24 -11.46 -6.58 -5.31
CA PRO A 24 -11.45 -6.92 -6.74
C PRO A 24 -12.47 -6.15 -7.58
N PHE A 25 -13.64 -5.84 -7.01
CA PHE A 25 -14.67 -5.04 -7.67
C PHE A 25 -14.13 -3.68 -8.15
N PHE A 26 -13.25 -3.06 -7.38
CA PHE A 26 -12.68 -1.75 -7.70
C PHE A 26 -11.39 -1.84 -8.51
N VAL A 27 -10.55 -2.86 -8.28
CA VAL A 27 -9.15 -2.84 -8.76
C VAL A 27 -8.80 -3.85 -9.84
N ASN A 28 -9.70 -4.75 -10.23
CA ASN A 28 -9.38 -5.77 -11.24
C ASN A 28 -8.91 -5.17 -12.57
N GLU A 29 -9.47 -4.03 -13.00
CA GLU A 29 -8.99 -3.36 -14.21
C GLU A 29 -7.54 -2.87 -14.05
N LEU A 30 -7.19 -2.29 -12.88
CA LEU A 30 -5.82 -1.88 -12.56
C LEU A 30 -4.87 -3.08 -12.52
N PHE A 31 -5.30 -4.17 -11.89
CA PHE A 31 -4.51 -5.39 -11.72
C PHE A 31 -4.22 -6.06 -13.06
N ARG A 32 -5.22 -6.20 -13.93
CA ARG A 32 -5.04 -6.78 -15.26
C ARG A 32 -4.03 -6.01 -16.08
N ARG A 33 -4.07 -4.67 -16.03
CA ARG A 33 -3.12 -3.81 -16.74
C ARG A 33 -1.69 -3.91 -16.19
N LYS A 34 -1.51 -4.02 -14.88
CA LYS A 34 -0.19 -3.95 -14.22
C LYS A 34 0.48 -5.31 -14.02
N PHE A 35 -0.32 -6.32 -13.70
CA PHE A 35 0.14 -7.63 -13.23
C PHE A 35 -0.36 -8.78 -14.11
N GLY A 36 -1.22 -8.51 -15.10
CA GLY A 36 -1.72 -9.53 -16.03
C GLY A 36 -2.75 -10.50 -15.44
N GLY A 37 -3.30 -10.20 -14.26
CA GLY A 37 -4.28 -11.04 -13.57
C GLY A 37 -5.26 -10.22 -12.73
N ASP A 38 -6.12 -10.89 -11.99
CA ASP A 38 -7.08 -10.25 -11.08
C ASP A 38 -6.44 -9.98 -9.71
N ALA A 39 -7.05 -9.06 -8.95
CA ALA A 39 -6.64 -8.83 -7.57
C ALA A 39 -7.01 -10.04 -6.69
N PRO A 40 -6.27 -10.26 -5.58
CA PRO A 40 -6.62 -11.31 -4.63
C PRO A 40 -8.06 -11.16 -4.14
N ASP A 41 -8.84 -12.23 -4.15
CA ASP A 41 -10.21 -12.27 -3.63
C ASP A 41 -10.20 -12.72 -2.16
N ILE A 42 -9.53 -11.93 -1.33
CA ILE A 42 -9.33 -12.19 0.10
C ILE A 42 -9.29 -10.86 0.88
N PRO A 43 -9.90 -10.75 2.07
CA PRO A 43 -10.09 -9.47 2.76
C PRO A 43 -8.80 -8.69 3.08
N ARG A 44 -8.96 -7.40 3.46
CA ARG A 44 -7.89 -6.41 3.77
C ARG A 44 -7.29 -5.74 2.55
N HIS A 45 -8.14 -5.07 1.78
CA HIS A 45 -7.71 -4.22 0.67
C HIS A 45 -7.72 -2.75 1.08
N PHE A 46 -6.61 -2.06 0.83
CA PHE A 46 -6.51 -0.62 1.04
C PHE A 46 -6.43 0.07 -0.31
N ILE A 47 -7.40 0.94 -0.58
CA ILE A 47 -7.54 1.60 -1.88
C ILE A 47 -7.51 3.11 -1.70
N ALA A 48 -6.72 3.78 -2.52
CA ALA A 48 -6.81 5.21 -2.70
C ALA A 48 -7.78 5.51 -3.85
N PHE A 49 -8.80 6.32 -3.60
CA PHE A 49 -9.74 6.82 -4.58
C PHE A 49 -9.50 8.31 -4.83
N TYR A 50 -9.32 8.68 -6.09
CA TYR A 50 -9.30 10.07 -6.56
C TYR A 50 -10.69 10.46 -7.05
N LYS A 51 -11.18 11.63 -6.62
CA LYS A 51 -12.41 12.24 -7.13
C LYS A 51 -12.03 13.40 -8.06
N ASP A 52 -12.36 13.26 -9.33
CA ASP A 52 -12.10 14.32 -10.31
C ASP A 52 -13.06 15.52 -10.13
N PRO A 53 -12.82 16.66 -10.82
CA PRO A 53 -13.67 17.84 -10.70
C PRO A 53 -15.13 17.63 -11.11
N ASP A 54 -15.41 16.68 -12.01
CA ASP A 54 -16.76 16.30 -12.43
C ASP A 54 -17.44 15.35 -11.42
N GLY A 55 -16.68 14.88 -10.43
CA GLY A 55 -17.14 14.09 -9.31
C GLY A 55 -17.01 12.57 -9.50
N ALA A 56 -16.43 12.11 -10.61
CA ALA A 56 -16.21 10.69 -10.84
C ALA A 56 -15.05 10.15 -9.99
N LEU A 57 -15.17 8.90 -9.55
CA LEU A 57 -14.18 8.21 -8.73
C LEU A 57 -13.27 7.34 -9.59
N HIS A 58 -11.97 7.46 -9.35
CA HIS A 58 -10.92 6.72 -10.03
C HIS A 58 -10.01 6.03 -9.00
N VAL A 59 -9.61 4.78 -9.25
CA VAL A 59 -8.61 4.12 -8.41
C VAL A 59 -7.25 4.77 -8.64
N ALA A 60 -6.65 5.33 -7.59
CA ALA A 60 -5.33 5.96 -7.61
C ALA A 60 -4.23 5.01 -7.13
N GLY A 61 -4.55 4.03 -6.29
CA GLY A 61 -3.59 3.04 -5.81
C GLY A 61 -4.21 1.99 -4.92
N PHE A 62 -3.44 0.94 -4.66
CA PHE A 62 -3.87 -0.26 -3.96
C PHE A 62 -2.73 -0.86 -3.12
N SER A 63 -3.07 -1.48 -2.02
CA SER A 63 -2.24 -2.45 -1.30
C SER A 63 -3.12 -3.50 -0.63
N HIS A 64 -2.69 -4.76 -0.63
CA HIS A 64 -3.37 -5.84 0.07
C HIS A 64 -2.53 -6.29 1.26
N MET A 65 -3.18 -6.48 2.42
CA MET A 65 -2.52 -6.94 3.65
C MET A 65 -2.97 -8.36 4.01
N LEU A 66 -2.27 -9.36 3.48
CA LEU A 66 -2.54 -10.77 3.76
C LEU A 66 -2.01 -11.13 5.15
N ARG A 67 -2.87 -11.58 6.04
CA ARG A 67 -2.45 -12.06 7.36
C ARG A 67 -1.69 -13.39 7.23
N PHE A 68 -0.48 -13.44 7.78
CA PHE A 68 0.32 -14.67 7.88
C PHE A 68 0.91 -14.79 9.29
N ASN A 69 0.55 -15.84 10.04
CA ASN A 69 1.03 -16.09 11.42
C ASN A 69 0.88 -14.93 12.39
N ARG A 70 1.92 -14.11 12.60
CA ARG A 70 1.93 -12.89 13.45
C ARG A 70 2.23 -11.60 12.67
N VAL A 71 2.29 -11.68 11.34
CA VAL A 71 2.68 -10.61 10.44
C VAL A 71 1.61 -10.35 9.38
N TYR A 72 1.76 -9.25 8.64
CA TYR A 72 1.04 -8.99 7.40
C TYR A 72 2.00 -9.01 6.20
N LEU A 73 1.57 -9.63 5.11
CA LEU A 73 2.24 -9.61 3.82
C LEU A 73 1.57 -8.55 2.94
N SER A 74 2.32 -7.50 2.60
CA SER A 74 1.91 -6.40 1.74
C SER A 74 2.11 -6.80 0.27
N GLY A 75 1.06 -7.32 -0.36
CA GLY A 75 1.06 -7.82 -1.74
C GLY A 75 0.39 -6.87 -2.74
N GLY A 76 0.64 -7.10 -4.04
CA GLY A 76 -0.05 -6.44 -5.17
C GLY A 76 -0.01 -4.91 -5.19
N SER A 77 0.93 -4.32 -4.45
CA SER A 77 0.85 -2.90 -4.09
C SER A 77 1.31 -1.99 -5.23
N CYS A 78 0.51 -0.98 -5.59
CA CYS A 78 0.81 -0.10 -6.71
C CYS A 78 0.05 1.24 -6.69
N SER A 79 0.51 2.19 -7.51
CA SER A 79 -0.22 3.41 -7.89
C SER A 79 -0.61 3.39 -9.37
N ASP A 80 -1.72 4.04 -9.72
CA ASP A 80 -2.17 4.19 -11.12
C ASP A 80 -1.67 5.51 -11.72
N GLY A 81 -0.70 5.41 -12.64
CA GLY A 81 -0.18 6.56 -13.38
C GLY A 81 -1.23 7.24 -14.26
N SER A 82 -2.27 6.52 -14.69
CA SER A 82 -3.36 7.09 -15.49
C SER A 82 -4.23 8.01 -14.64
N THR A 83 -4.50 7.61 -13.39
CA THR A 83 -5.22 8.45 -12.42
C THR A 83 -4.39 9.66 -11.99
N LEU A 84 -3.08 9.48 -11.76
CA LEU A 84 -2.18 10.59 -11.45
C LEU A 84 -2.15 11.66 -12.56
N ARG A 85 -2.26 11.27 -13.84
CA ARG A 85 -2.32 12.22 -14.97
C ARG A 85 -3.62 13.02 -15.04
N ARG A 86 -4.66 12.64 -14.29
CA ARG A 86 -5.92 13.39 -14.20
C ARG A 86 -5.85 14.52 -13.17
N MET A 87 -4.92 14.43 -12.22
CA MET A 87 -4.78 15.42 -11.16
C MET A 87 -4.29 16.74 -11.74
N ASN A 88 -4.84 17.84 -11.22
CA ASN A 88 -4.29 19.16 -11.51
C ASN A 88 -2.94 19.37 -10.78
N ALA A 89 -2.27 20.49 -11.05
CA ALA A 89 -0.94 20.75 -10.48
C ALA A 89 -0.93 20.78 -8.95
N GLU A 90 -1.94 21.41 -8.32
CA GLU A 90 -2.08 21.49 -6.87
C GLU A 90 -2.31 20.11 -6.24
N GLU A 91 -3.25 19.33 -6.79
CA GLU A 91 -3.56 17.98 -6.33
C GLU A 91 -2.33 17.07 -6.41
N LEU A 92 -1.57 17.17 -7.51
CA LEU A 92 -0.35 16.39 -7.71
C LEU A 92 0.75 16.82 -6.73
N GLU A 93 0.94 18.12 -6.51
CA GLU A 93 1.89 18.65 -5.53
C GLU A 93 1.55 18.16 -4.12
N LEU A 94 0.28 18.20 -3.73
CA LEU A 94 -0.18 17.68 -2.44
C LEU A 94 0.13 16.18 -2.30
N VAL A 95 -0.15 15.37 -3.33
CA VAL A 95 0.20 13.94 -3.34
C VAL A 95 1.70 13.72 -3.23
N GLN A 96 2.51 14.50 -3.96
CA GLN A 96 3.97 14.41 -3.92
C GLN A 96 4.55 14.82 -2.57
N SER A 97 3.99 15.86 -1.93
CA SER A 97 4.37 16.30 -0.57
C SER A 97 4.16 15.21 0.48
N GLN A 98 3.24 14.28 0.21
CA GLN A 98 2.97 13.11 1.04
C GLN A 98 3.81 11.89 0.65
N GLY A 99 4.77 12.01 -0.27
CA GLY A 99 5.58 10.89 -0.76
C GLY A 99 4.88 10.01 -1.81
N GLY A 100 3.76 10.46 -2.36
CA GLY A 100 3.02 9.77 -3.41
C GLY A 100 1.94 8.80 -2.90
N ILE A 101 1.04 8.40 -3.81
CA ILE A 101 -0.15 7.61 -3.49
C ILE A 101 0.18 6.31 -2.74
N TRP A 102 1.16 5.54 -3.23
CA TRP A 102 1.44 4.24 -2.61
C TRP A 102 1.99 4.39 -1.19
N ALA A 103 2.85 5.39 -0.95
CA ALA A 103 3.34 5.68 0.39
C ALA A 103 2.20 6.02 1.36
N MET A 104 1.22 6.80 0.89
CA MET A 104 0.04 7.16 1.68
C MET A 104 -0.84 5.94 1.98
N VAL A 105 -1.04 5.04 1.02
CA VAL A 105 -1.78 3.79 1.21
C VAL A 105 -1.11 2.93 2.28
N LEU A 106 0.21 2.75 2.21
CA LEU A 106 0.96 1.97 3.21
C LEU A 106 0.84 2.57 4.61
N ARG A 107 1.08 3.89 4.76
CA ARG A 107 0.97 4.55 6.07
C ARG A 107 -0.44 4.43 6.65
N HIS A 108 -1.47 4.59 5.81
CA HIS A 108 -2.85 4.41 6.25
C HIS A 108 -3.12 2.96 6.68
N ALA A 109 -2.66 1.97 5.93
CA ALA A 109 -2.79 0.56 6.30
C ALA A 109 -2.09 0.25 7.62
N PHE A 110 -0.87 0.74 7.85
CA PHE A 110 -0.13 0.53 9.10
C PHE A 110 -0.83 1.15 10.30
N HIS A 111 -1.37 2.36 10.14
CA HIS A 111 -2.15 3.01 11.19
C HIS A 111 -3.46 2.24 11.48
N ARG A 112 -4.15 1.79 10.42
CA ARG A 112 -5.41 1.07 10.55
C ARG A 112 -5.25 -0.30 11.22
N LEU A 113 -4.12 -0.96 10.99
CA LEU A 113 -3.77 -2.29 11.50
C LEU A 113 -2.85 -2.22 12.73
N ASP A 114 -2.73 -1.03 13.34
CA ASP A 114 -1.88 -0.83 14.51
C ASP A 114 -2.28 -1.79 15.65
N GLY A 115 -1.29 -2.50 16.18
CA GLY A 115 -1.45 -3.47 17.25
C GLY A 115 -1.81 -4.89 16.80
N GLU A 116 -2.26 -5.10 15.55
CA GLU A 116 -2.72 -6.40 15.04
C GLU A 116 -1.60 -7.36 14.62
N CYS A 117 -0.38 -6.86 14.43
CA CYS A 117 0.76 -7.65 13.98
C CYS A 117 2.07 -7.22 14.64
N ASP A 118 3.10 -8.04 14.41
CA ASP A 118 4.47 -7.79 14.87
C ASP A 118 5.33 -7.14 13.78
N ALA A 119 4.99 -7.35 12.51
CA ALA A 119 5.68 -6.78 11.37
C ALA A 119 4.83 -6.80 10.09
N TYR A 120 5.24 -5.98 9.13
CA TYR A 120 4.79 -6.00 7.75
C TYR A 120 5.94 -6.45 6.86
N PHE A 121 5.67 -7.34 5.91
CA PHE A 121 6.64 -7.78 4.91
C PHE A 121 6.16 -7.39 3.52
N GLY A 122 7.09 -7.11 2.62
CA GLY A 122 6.80 -6.83 1.23
C GLY A 122 7.81 -7.51 0.32
N HIS A 123 7.39 -7.73 -0.93
CA HIS A 123 8.26 -8.16 -2.00
C HIS A 123 8.45 -7.01 -3.00
N CYS A 124 9.67 -6.49 -3.11
CA CYS A 124 10.04 -5.41 -4.04
C CYS A 124 10.96 -5.94 -5.14
N GLY A 125 10.42 -6.11 -6.34
CA GLY A 125 11.17 -6.57 -7.52
C GLY A 125 11.85 -5.45 -8.31
N ASP A 126 11.47 -4.18 -8.09
CA ASP A 126 12.04 -3.04 -8.82
C ASP A 126 12.56 -1.93 -7.88
N LYS A 127 13.49 -1.13 -8.40
CA LYS A 127 14.20 -0.09 -7.64
C LYS A 127 13.26 0.99 -7.12
N ARG A 128 12.28 1.42 -7.93
CA ARG A 128 11.35 2.49 -7.56
C ARG A 128 10.42 2.03 -6.45
N ALA A 129 9.94 0.79 -6.53
CA ALA A 129 9.12 0.21 -5.48
C ALA A 129 9.91 0.14 -4.16
N ARG A 130 11.19 -0.25 -4.22
CA ARG A 130 12.06 -0.28 -3.05
C ARG A 130 12.24 1.11 -2.42
N GLU A 131 12.50 2.15 -3.22
CA GLU A 131 12.66 3.52 -2.72
C GLU A 131 11.45 4.02 -1.93
N VAL A 132 10.24 3.80 -2.46
CA VAL A 132 9.00 4.18 -1.78
C VAL A 132 8.79 3.37 -0.50
N ALA A 133 9.05 2.06 -0.53
CA ALA A 133 8.89 1.22 0.65
C ALA A 133 9.83 1.67 1.79
N LEU A 134 11.10 1.90 1.49
CA LEU A 134 12.06 2.39 2.49
C LEU A 134 11.63 3.74 3.08
N ALA A 135 11.11 4.65 2.25
CA ALA A 135 10.57 5.93 2.71
C ALA A 135 9.34 5.80 3.64
N THR A 136 8.68 4.63 3.66
CA THR A 136 7.57 4.32 4.59
C THR A 136 7.98 3.53 5.83
N GLY A 137 9.29 3.39 6.07
CA GLY A 137 9.83 2.73 7.26
C GLY A 137 10.06 1.22 7.10
N PHE A 138 10.02 0.70 5.88
CA PHE A 138 10.60 -0.62 5.61
C PHE A 138 12.13 -0.56 5.67
N GLU A 139 12.71 -1.69 6.00
CA GLU A 139 14.14 -1.95 6.03
C GLU A 139 14.47 -3.06 5.02
N ALA A 140 15.68 -3.00 4.47
CA ALA A 140 16.19 -4.07 3.62
C ALA A 140 16.46 -5.33 4.45
N THR A 141 16.16 -6.50 3.87
CA THR A 141 16.55 -7.79 4.45
C THR A 141 17.86 -8.26 3.83
N HIS A 142 18.35 -9.42 4.28
CA HIS A 142 19.50 -10.08 3.67
C HIS A 142 19.22 -10.61 2.25
N THR A 143 17.94 -10.70 1.86
CA THR A 143 17.56 -11.04 0.48
C THR A 143 17.33 -9.78 -0.36
N PRO A 144 17.57 -9.85 -1.68
CA PRO A 144 17.43 -8.68 -2.53
C PRO A 144 15.97 -8.23 -2.73
N VAL A 145 14.99 -9.11 -2.54
CA VAL A 145 13.59 -8.84 -2.89
C VAL A 145 12.68 -8.64 -1.69
N HIS A 146 13.02 -9.16 -0.51
CA HIS A 146 12.19 -8.97 0.68
C HIS A 146 12.59 -7.73 1.47
N ILE A 147 11.58 -7.06 2.00
CA ILE A 147 11.68 -5.90 2.88
C ILE A 147 10.78 -6.13 4.10
N VAL A 148 11.15 -5.54 5.23
CA VAL A 148 10.41 -5.70 6.49
C VAL A 148 10.23 -4.37 7.20
N ARG A 149 9.06 -4.13 7.76
CA ARG A 149 8.79 -3.06 8.72
C ARG A 149 8.39 -3.69 10.04
N TRP A 150 9.27 -3.63 11.04
CA TRP A 150 8.95 -4.11 12.39
C TRP A 150 7.94 -3.19 13.05
N HIS A 151 6.82 -3.75 13.52
CA HIS A 151 5.74 -3.00 14.13
C HIS A 151 5.93 -2.85 15.65
N LYS A 152 6.51 -3.88 16.28
CA LYS A 152 6.81 -3.92 17.71
C LYS A 152 8.27 -4.30 17.93
N PRO A 153 8.88 -3.92 19.06
CA PRO A 153 10.18 -4.47 19.44
C PRO A 153 10.04 -5.98 19.66
N LEU A 154 10.92 -6.74 19.01
CA LEU A 154 11.00 -8.20 19.12
C LEU A 154 12.44 -8.61 19.40
N PRO A 155 12.67 -9.71 20.14
CA PRO A 155 13.98 -10.34 20.22
C PRO A 155 14.54 -10.65 18.83
N GLU A 156 15.85 -10.52 18.64
CA GLU A 156 16.49 -10.76 17.34
C GLU A 156 16.29 -12.19 16.82
N ALA A 157 16.22 -13.18 17.72
CA ALA A 157 15.90 -14.55 17.35
C ALA A 157 14.48 -14.68 16.74
N ASP A 158 13.51 -13.95 17.29
CA ASP A 158 12.13 -13.93 16.78
C ASP A 158 12.04 -13.21 15.43
N LYS A 159 12.78 -12.11 15.28
CA LYS A 159 12.88 -11.40 13.98
C LYS A 159 13.45 -12.30 12.90
N ALA A 160 14.54 -12.99 13.19
CA ALA A 160 15.18 -13.93 12.26
C ALA A 160 14.21 -15.05 11.88
N ALA A 161 13.57 -15.70 12.86
CA ALA A 161 12.63 -16.78 12.59
C ALA A 161 11.42 -16.33 11.74
N LEU A 162 10.87 -15.15 12.03
CA LEU A 162 9.78 -14.57 11.22
C LEU A 162 10.23 -14.27 9.79
N LEU A 163 11.40 -13.63 9.63
CA LEU A 163 11.94 -13.31 8.31
C LEU A 163 12.15 -14.58 7.47
N GLU A 164 12.79 -15.61 8.03
CA GLU A 164 12.99 -16.89 7.33
C GLU A 164 11.66 -17.54 6.95
N SER A 165 10.65 -17.48 7.84
CA SER A 165 9.33 -18.03 7.55
C SER A 165 8.62 -17.33 6.39
N VAL A 166 8.84 -16.03 6.21
CA VAL A 166 8.28 -15.26 5.09
C VAL A 166 9.07 -15.52 3.81
N ILE A 167 10.40 -15.57 3.87
CA ILE A 167 11.25 -15.90 2.72
C ILE A 167 10.87 -17.26 2.15
N ALA A 168 10.56 -18.23 3.00
CA ALA A 168 10.15 -19.57 2.60
C ALA A 168 8.82 -19.62 1.81
N ILE A 169 7.98 -18.59 1.91
CA ILE A 169 6.74 -18.47 1.10
C ILE A 169 7.08 -18.15 -0.36
N GLY A 170 8.14 -17.36 -0.58
CA GLY A 170 8.49 -16.84 -1.90
C GLY A 170 7.62 -15.66 -2.31
N LEU A 171 7.04 -15.72 -3.51
CA LEU A 171 6.20 -14.65 -4.05
C LEU A 171 4.80 -14.68 -3.42
N PHE A 172 4.31 -13.51 -3.00
CA PHE A 172 2.99 -13.28 -2.42
C PHE A 172 2.41 -11.93 -2.88
#